data_AF-A0A7V4UWJ9-F1
#
_entry.id   AF-A0A7V4UWJ9-F1
#
_cell.length_a   1.000
_cell.length_b   1.000
_cell.length_c   1.000
_cell.angle_alpha   90.00
_cell.angle_beta   90.00
_cell.angle_gamma   90.00
#
_symmetry.space_group_name_H-M   'P 1'
#
loop_
_entity.id
_entity.type
_entity.pdbx_description
1 polymer ?
#
loop_
_entity_poly.entity_id
_entity_poly.type
_entity_poly.pdbx_seq_one_letter_code
_entity_poly.pdbx_strand_id
1 'polypeptide(L)'
;MRTWSGGEIPDNVCKAIHEEGILDLGGVYGDRDAGDPIEYDHLRLVLADGVVEIEFFNRGITLFMTDDEKFRRIHRVLSKLDKA
;
A
#
# COMPACT_ATOMS: atom_id res chain seq x y z
N MET A 1 2.04 -12.46 6.94
CA MET A 1 3.13 -11.62 6.37
C MET A 1 3.71 -12.36 5.19
N ARG A 2 3.64 -11.77 4.00
CA ARG A 2 4.17 -12.35 2.76
C ARG A 2 5.35 -11.48 2.30
N THR A 3 6.43 -12.12 1.89
CA THR A 3 7.66 -11.46 1.45
C THR A 3 7.99 -12.00 0.08
N TRP A 4 8.33 -11.10 -0.84
CA TRP A 4 8.81 -11.42 -2.18
C TRP A 4 10.17 -10.78 -2.39
N SER A 5 11.00 -11.39 -3.20
CA SER A 5 12.31 -10.85 -3.57
C SER A 5 12.45 -10.71 -5.08
N GLY A 6 12.89 -9.54 -5.54
CA GLY A 6 13.26 -9.29 -6.94
C GLY A 6 12.26 -9.86 -7.96
N GLY A 7 12.70 -10.86 -8.74
CA GLY A 7 11.91 -11.50 -9.79
C GLY A 7 10.74 -12.38 -9.33
N GLU A 8 10.53 -12.54 -8.02
CA GLU A 8 9.36 -13.23 -7.46
C GLU A 8 8.14 -12.32 -7.36
N ILE A 9 8.34 -10.99 -7.47
CA ILE A 9 7.25 -10.03 -7.46
C ILE A 9 6.55 -10.11 -8.83
N PRO A 10 5.23 -10.34 -8.89
CA PRO A 10 4.51 -10.37 -10.15
C PRO A 10 4.69 -9.07 -10.97
N ASP A 11 4.92 -9.20 -12.27
CA ASP A 11 5.17 -8.05 -13.16
C ASP A 11 4.09 -6.97 -13.07
N ASN A 12 2.83 -7.38 -12.93
CA ASN A 12 1.70 -6.45 -12.81
C ASN A 12 1.71 -5.67 -11.49
N VAL A 13 2.30 -6.21 -10.43
CA VAL A 13 2.50 -5.55 -9.14
C VAL A 13 3.68 -4.59 -9.23
N CYS A 14 4.83 -5.04 -9.74
CA CYS A 14 6.01 -4.18 -9.98
C CYS A 14 5.64 -2.95 -10.82
N LYS A 15 4.94 -3.18 -11.94
CA LYS A 15 4.46 -2.11 -12.82
C LYS A 15 3.56 -1.13 -12.07
N ALA A 16 2.61 -1.63 -11.27
CA ALA A 16 1.72 -0.78 -10.49
C ALA A 16 2.49 0.04 -9.44
N ILE A 17 3.49 -0.53 -8.76
CA ILE A 17 4.32 0.22 -7.79
C ILE A 17 4.93 1.48 -8.43
N HIS A 18 5.44 1.34 -9.65
CA HIS A 18 6.06 2.45 -10.39
C HIS A 18 5.03 3.41 -11.00
N GLU A 19 4.00 2.92 -11.68
CA GLU A 19 2.99 3.77 -12.35
C GLU A 19 2.14 4.55 -11.33
N GLU A 20 1.83 3.92 -10.21
CA GLU A 20 1.13 4.55 -9.09
C GLU A 20 2.07 5.37 -8.21
N GLY A 21 3.37 5.43 -8.53
CA GLY A 21 4.40 6.22 -7.83
C GLY A 21 4.32 6.14 -6.30
N ILE A 22 4.08 4.96 -5.74
CA ILE A 22 3.90 4.80 -4.29
C ILE A 22 5.22 4.83 -3.52
N LEU A 23 6.36 4.81 -4.22
CA LEU A 23 7.69 4.92 -3.62
C LEU A 23 7.90 6.26 -2.91
N ASP A 24 7.23 7.31 -3.36
CA ASP A 24 7.27 8.64 -2.73
C ASP A 24 6.21 8.82 -1.63
N LEU A 25 5.43 7.77 -1.34
CA LEU A 25 4.28 7.81 -0.43
C LEU A 25 4.55 7.06 0.88
N GLY A 26 5.80 7.04 1.34
CA GLY A 26 6.12 6.49 2.65
C GLY A 26 5.39 7.24 3.76
N GLY A 27 4.83 6.51 4.73
CA GLY A 27 4.14 7.10 5.87
C GLY A 27 3.03 6.25 6.47
N VAL A 28 2.33 6.85 7.43
CA VAL A 28 1.19 6.26 8.12
C VAL A 28 -0.09 6.98 7.67
N TYR A 29 -1.08 6.21 7.24
CA TYR A 29 -2.33 6.72 6.66
C TYR A 29 -3.57 6.11 7.29
N GLY A 30 -4.68 6.82 7.09
CA GLY A 30 -5.98 6.47 7.66
C GLY A 30 -6.06 6.76 9.15
N ASP A 31 -7.23 6.48 9.71
CA ASP A 31 -7.54 6.70 11.12
C ASP A 31 -7.59 5.35 11.83
N ARG A 32 -6.78 5.17 12.88
CA ARG A 32 -6.72 3.93 13.67
C ARG A 32 -8.02 3.65 14.41
N ASP A 33 -8.77 4.69 14.76
CA ASP A 33 -9.95 4.60 15.63
C ASP A 33 -11.27 4.58 14.85
N ALA A 34 -11.22 4.63 13.51
CA ALA A 34 -12.40 4.71 12.65
C ALA A 34 -13.19 3.38 12.51
N GLY A 35 -12.64 2.25 12.92
CA GLY A 35 -13.25 0.93 12.73
C GLY A 35 -12.93 -0.05 13.85
N ASP A 36 -13.89 -0.95 14.13
CA ASP A 36 -13.74 -2.07 15.05
C ASP A 36 -14.35 -3.34 14.41
N PRO A 37 -13.55 -4.37 14.05
CA PRO A 37 -12.10 -4.45 14.24
C PRO A 37 -11.33 -3.49 13.32
N ILE A 38 -10.10 -3.14 13.75
CA ILE A 38 -9.19 -2.29 12.97
C ILE A 38 -8.71 -3.05 11.73
N GLU A 39 -8.88 -2.48 10.54
CA GLU A 39 -8.18 -2.91 9.32
C GLU A 39 -6.77 -2.32 9.33
N TYR A 40 -5.76 -3.14 9.05
CA TYR A 40 -4.35 -2.71 9.02
C TYR A 40 -3.59 -3.36 7.86
N ASP A 41 -3.11 -2.52 6.95
CA ASP A 41 -2.16 -2.89 5.92
C ASP A 41 -0.76 -2.39 6.26
N HIS A 42 0.24 -3.23 5.99
CA HIS A 42 1.64 -2.83 6.08
C HIS A 42 2.39 -3.31 4.83
N LEU A 43 2.90 -2.35 4.05
CA LEU A 43 3.75 -2.58 2.90
C LEU A 43 5.14 -2.02 3.17
N ARG A 44 6.14 -2.89 3.04
CA ARG A 44 7.56 -2.54 3.19
C ARG A 44 8.31 -2.88 1.91
N LEU A 45 8.80 -1.86 1.23
CA LEU A 45 9.55 -1.98 -0.02
C LEU A 45 11.03 -1.69 0.27
N VAL A 46 11.88 -2.70 0.07
CA VAL A 46 13.33 -2.56 0.21
C VAL A 46 13.93 -2.33 -1.18
N LEU A 47 14.48 -1.16 -1.40
CA LEU A 47 15.10 -0.72 -2.64
C LEU A 47 16.63 -0.72 -2.50
N ALA A 48 17.33 -0.50 -3.61
CA ALA A 48 18.79 -0.39 -3.60
C ALA A 48 19.28 0.85 -2.83
N ASP A 49 18.48 1.91 -2.81
CA ASP A 49 18.81 3.23 -2.27
C ASP A 49 18.08 3.56 -0.96
N GLY A 50 17.22 2.65 -0.45
CA GLY A 50 16.51 2.89 0.80
C GLY A 50 15.36 1.93 1.05
N VAL A 51 14.53 2.30 2.03
CA VAL A 51 13.31 1.56 2.38
C VAL A 51 12.15 2.53 2.38
N VAL A 52 11.04 2.12 1.76
CA VAL A 52 9.76 2.82 1.80
C VAL A 52 8.78 1.95 2.58
N GLU A 53 8.20 2.51 3.65
CA GLU A 53 7.20 1.85 4.48
C GLU A 53 5.88 2.60 4.42
N ILE A 54 4.80 1.86 4.20
CA ILE A 54 3.43 2.36 4.15
C ILE A 54 2.60 1.56 5.15
N GLU A 55 2.10 2.23 6.16
CA GLU A 55 1.10 1.71 7.09
C GLU A 55 -0.25 2.35 6.75
N PHE A 56 -1.31 1.55 6.61
CA PHE A 56 -2.65 2.06 6.32
C PHE A 56 -3.67 1.43 7.26
N PHE A 57 -4.26 2.26 8.13
CA PHE A 57 -5.36 1.91 9.00
C PHE A 57 -6.71 2.18 8.35
N ASN A 58 -7.67 1.27 8.49
CA ASN A 58 -9.06 1.47 8.07
C ASN A 58 -9.15 2.01 6.63
N ARG A 59 -8.41 1.37 5.72
CA ARG A 59 -8.25 1.76 4.32
C ARG A 59 -9.59 1.85 3.60
N GLY A 60 -10.47 0.87 3.80
CA GLY A 60 -11.81 0.88 3.21
C GLY A 60 -12.63 2.10 3.63
N ILE A 61 -12.62 2.43 4.92
CA ILE A 61 -13.31 3.62 5.46
C ILE A 61 -12.68 4.90 4.92
N THR A 62 -11.35 4.98 4.89
CA THR A 62 -10.62 6.15 4.37
C THR A 62 -10.96 6.41 2.91
N LEU A 63 -10.99 5.37 2.06
CA LEU A 63 -11.37 5.48 0.65
C LEU A 63 -12.84 5.86 0.44
N PHE A 64 -13.72 5.45 1.36
CA PHE A 64 -15.13 5.80 1.32
C PHE A 64 -15.37 7.27 1.72
N MET A 65 -14.65 7.74 2.73
CA MET A 65 -14.82 9.07 3.32
C MET A 65 -14.04 10.17 2.60
N THR A 66 -13.00 9.82 1.85
CA THR A 66 -12.09 10.81 1.24
C THR A 66 -11.91 10.59 -0.25
N ASP A 67 -11.74 11.69 -0.98
CA ASP A 67 -11.46 11.72 -2.41
C ASP A 67 -9.97 12.09 -2.66
N ASP A 68 -9.06 11.50 -1.88
CA ASP A 68 -7.61 11.74 -2.03
C ASP A 68 -6.98 10.67 -2.96
N GLU A 69 -6.47 11.12 -4.10
CA GLU A 69 -5.84 10.27 -5.09
C GLU A 69 -4.64 9.49 -4.54
N LYS A 70 -3.94 10.04 -3.54
CA LYS A 70 -2.85 9.33 -2.84
C LYS A 70 -3.32 7.99 -2.28
N PHE A 71 -4.49 7.97 -1.64
CA PHE A 71 -5.03 6.75 -1.04
C PHE A 71 -5.49 5.75 -2.09
N ARG A 72 -6.03 6.23 -3.22
CA ARG A 72 -6.39 5.34 -4.34
C ARG A 72 -5.17 4.69 -4.98
N ARG A 73 -4.09 5.44 -5.17
CA ARG A 73 -2.81 4.92 -5.70
C ARG A 73 -2.28 3.78 -4.81
N ILE A 74 -2.23 4.00 -3.49
CA ILE A 74 -1.83 2.97 -2.52
C ILE A 74 -2.78 1.77 -2.59
N HIS A 75 -4.09 1.99 -2.59
CA HIS A 75 -5.09 0.94 -2.67
C HIS A 75 -4.99 0.08 -3.94
N ARG A 76 -4.72 0.70 -5.11
CA ARG A 76 -4.56 -0.02 -6.39
C ARG A 76 -3.37 -0.97 -6.36
N VAL A 77 -2.27 -0.59 -5.71
CA VAL A 77 -1.10 -1.48 -5.53
C VAL A 77 -1.42 -2.59 -4.55
N LEU A 78 -1.94 -2.26 -3.35
CA LEU A 78 -2.22 -3.26 -2.32
C LEU A 78 -3.26 -4.29 -2.80
N SER A 79 -4.29 -3.86 -3.53
CA SER A 79 -5.30 -4.75 -4.11
C SER A 79 -4.74 -5.74 -5.15
N LYS A 80 -3.61 -5.42 -5.78
CA LYS A 80 -2.91 -6.36 -6.68
C LYS A 80 -2.07 -7.35 -5.87
N LEU A 81 -1.44 -6.91 -4.78
CA LEU A 81 -0.71 -7.77 -3.85
C LEU A 81 -1.63 -8.80 -3.16
N ASP A 82 -2.86 -8.42 -2.82
CA ASP A 82 -3.85 -9.31 -2.21
C ASP A 82 -4.27 -10.46 -3.15
N LYS A 83 -4.12 -10.26 -4.47
CA LYS A 83 -4.49 -11.22 -5.52
C LYS A 83 -3.29 -12.02 -6.05
N ALA A 84 -2.08 -11.68 -5.59
CA ALA A 84 -0.82 -12.31 -5.99
C ALA A 84 -0.54 -13.60 -5.21
#